data_AF-A0A377M973-F1
#
_entry.id   AF-A0A377M973-F1
#
_cell.length_a   1.000
_cell.length_b   1.000
_cell.length_c   1.000
_cell.angle_alpha   90.00
_cell.angle_beta   90.00
_cell.angle_gamma   90.00
#
_symmetry.space_group_name_H-M   'P 1'
#
loop_
_entity.id
_entity.type
_entity.pdbx_description
1 polymer ?
#
loop_
_entity_poly.entity_id
_entity_poly.type
_entity_poly.pdbx_seq_one_letter_code
_entity_poly.pdbx_strand_id
1 'polypeptide(L)'
;MYGINLKYRFPMLCAMIGSGLAGLVCGLNGVMANGIGVGGLPGILSIQPAFWQVFALAMAIAIIVPMALTTVVYQRKFRQGALQIV
;
A
#
# COMPACT_ATOMS: atom_id res chain seq x y z
N MET A 1 -0.32 2.52 -11.34
CA MET A 1 -1.52 1.73 -10.99
C MET A 1 -2.20 1.02 -12.18
N TYR A 2 -1.94 1.33 -13.45
CA TYR A 2 -2.85 0.89 -14.54
C TYR A 2 -2.49 -0.41 -15.28
N GLY A 3 -1.22 -0.81 -15.42
CA GLY A 3 -0.86 -1.99 -16.25
C GLY A 3 -1.44 -3.33 -15.78
N ILE A 4 -0.92 -3.87 -14.67
CA ILE A 4 -1.33 -5.20 -14.15
C ILE A 4 -2.76 -5.18 -13.58
N ASN A 5 -3.19 -4.00 -13.13
CA ASN A 5 -4.51 -3.79 -12.55
C ASN A 5 -5.64 -3.89 -13.59
N LEU A 6 -5.43 -3.38 -14.82
CA LEU A 6 -6.43 -3.51 -15.90
C LEU A 6 -6.62 -4.96 -16.35
N LYS A 7 -5.54 -5.78 -16.35
CA LYS A 7 -5.60 -7.19 -16.77
C LYS A 7 -6.25 -8.11 -15.74
N TYR A 8 -6.02 -7.90 -14.45
CA TYR A 8 -6.45 -8.86 -13.44
C TYR A 8 -7.26 -8.30 -12.26
N ARG A 9 -7.34 -6.98 -12.10
CA ARG A 9 -8.03 -6.20 -11.03
C ARG A 9 -7.72 -6.54 -9.56
N PHE A 10 -7.22 -7.74 -9.27
CA PHE A 10 -6.81 -8.18 -7.93
C PHE A 10 -5.66 -7.36 -7.32
N PRO A 11 -4.66 -6.87 -8.08
CA PRO A 11 -3.55 -6.13 -7.49
C PRO A 11 -4.00 -4.81 -6.85
N MET A 12 -5.05 -4.18 -7.38
CA MET A 12 -5.60 -2.93 -6.82
C MET A 12 -6.33 -3.15 -5.52
N LEU A 13 -7.13 -4.20 -5.40
CA LEU A 13 -7.80 -4.53 -4.15
C LEU A 13 -6.77 -4.79 -3.04
N CYS A 14 -5.70 -5.52 -3.35
CA CYS A 14 -4.59 -5.75 -2.41
C CYS A 14 -3.90 -4.44 -2.01
N ALA A 15 -3.66 -3.54 -2.97
CA ALA A 15 -3.08 -2.22 -2.72
C ALA A 15 -3.98 -1.34 -1.84
N MET A 16 -5.30 -1.33 -2.08
CA MET A 16 -6.26 -0.55 -1.29
C MET A 16 -6.30 -1.00 0.18
N ILE A 17 -6.20 -2.32 0.43
CA ILE A 17 -6.14 -2.87 1.79
C ILE A 17 -4.85 -2.42 2.51
N GLY A 18 -3.70 -2.48 1.84
CA GLY A 18 -2.43 -2.02 2.42
C GLY A 18 -2.42 -0.52 2.71
N SER A 19 -2.96 0.30 1.80
CA SER A 19 -3.13 1.75 2.02
C SER A 19 -4.10 2.06 3.15
N GLY A 20 -5.18 1.30 3.30
CA GLY A 20 -6.14 1.46 4.40
C GLY A 20 -5.52 1.13 5.76
N LEU A 21 -4.73 0.06 5.86
CA LEU A 21 -4.01 -0.31 7.08
C LEU A 21 -2.95 0.72 7.45
N ALA A 22 -2.17 1.21 6.47
CA ALA A 22 -1.20 2.27 6.71
C ALA A 22 -1.87 3.57 7.17
N GLY A 23 -2.99 3.95 6.57
CA GLY A 23 -3.80 5.10 6.97
C GLY A 23 -4.36 4.96 8.39
N LEU A 24 -4.81 3.76 8.76
CA LEU A 24 -5.31 3.46 10.10
C LEU A 24 -4.19 3.54 11.16
N VAL A 25 -2.99 3.04 10.85
CA VAL A 25 -1.81 3.17 11.73
C VAL A 25 -1.44 4.63 11.93
N CYS A 26 -1.41 5.44 10.87
CA CYS A 26 -1.16 6.88 10.99
C CYS A 26 -2.26 7.61 11.77
N GLY A 27 -3.53 7.27 11.52
CA GLY A 27 -4.69 7.88 12.17
C GLY A 27 -4.78 7.58 13.66
N LEU A 28 -4.54 6.33 14.08
CA LEU A 28 -4.55 5.93 15.49
C LEU A 28 -3.39 6.55 16.29
N ASN A 29 -2.24 6.81 15.64
CA ASN A 29 -1.10 7.45 16.28
C ASN A 29 -1.16 9.00 16.23
N GLY A 30 -2.26 9.58 15.73
CA GLY A 30 -2.43 11.04 15.67
C GLY A 30 -1.40 11.74 14.80
N VAL A 31 -0.90 11.06 13.74
CA VAL A 31 0.12 11.62 12.86
C VAL A 31 -0.47 12.84 12.13
N MET A 32 -0.10 14.04 12.58
CA MET A 32 -0.54 15.29 11.98
C MET A 32 0.44 15.77 10.91
N ALA A 33 -0.11 16.21 9.79
CA ALA A 33 0.65 16.88 8.75
C ALA A 33 0.89 18.36 9.13
N ASN A 34 2.09 18.87 8.89
CA ASN A 34 2.43 20.29 9.05
C ASN A 34 1.77 21.20 7.99
N GLY A 35 1.13 20.63 6.97
CA GLY A 35 0.49 21.35 5.87
C GLY A 35 -0.09 20.39 4.82
N ILE A 36 -0.24 20.86 3.57
CA ILE A 36 -0.71 20.02 2.46
C ILE A 36 0.30 18.88 2.24
N GLY A 37 -0.20 17.64 2.26
CA GLY A 37 0.58 16.44 2.01
C GLY A 37 1.12 16.40 0.57
N VAL A 38 2.43 16.22 0.39
CA VAL A 38 3.01 15.84 -0.91
C VAL A 38 2.80 14.36 -1.16
N GLY A 39 2.39 14.00 -2.38
CA GLY A 39 2.16 12.61 -2.76
C GLY A 39 3.46 11.82 -2.98
N GLY A 40 3.44 10.52 -2.65
CA GLY A 40 4.55 9.59 -2.89
C GLY A 40 5.57 9.51 -1.76
N LEU A 41 6.80 9.08 -2.07
CA LEU A 41 7.93 9.07 -1.10
C LEU A 41 8.17 10.41 -0.38
N PRO A 42 7.99 11.61 -0.99
CA PRO A 42 8.19 12.87 -0.28
C PRO A 42 7.11 13.17 0.77
N GLY A 43 6.08 12.34 0.93
CA GLY A 43 5.04 12.52 1.96
C GLY A 43 5.57 12.55 3.39
N ILE A 44 6.77 11.99 3.64
CA ILE A 44 7.49 12.11 4.92
C ILE A 44 7.73 13.58 5.31
N LEU A 45 8.03 14.45 4.33
CA LEU A 45 8.36 15.86 4.55
C LEU A 45 7.15 16.70 4.97
N SER A 46 5.93 16.23 4.68
CA SER A 46 4.70 16.90 5.10
C SER A 46 4.32 16.60 6.55
N ILE A 47 5.02 15.69 7.24
CA ILE A 47 4.69 15.23 8.59
C ILE A 47 5.68 15.79 9.60
N GLN A 48 5.22 16.07 10.81
CA GLN A 48 6.10 16.52 11.89
C GLN A 48 7.22 15.49 12.15
N PRO A 49 8.48 15.93 12.36
CA PRO A 49 9.62 15.03 12.57
C PRO A 49 9.42 14.04 13.72
N ALA A 50 8.62 14.40 14.72
CA ALA A 50 8.26 13.53 15.84
C ALA A 50 7.54 12.23 15.43
N PHE A 51 6.80 12.25 14.31
CA PHE A 51 6.04 11.10 13.82
C PHE A 51 6.70 10.38 12.64
N TRP A 52 7.92 10.75 12.25
CA TRP A 52 8.63 10.12 11.13
C TRP A 52 8.80 8.61 11.31
N GLN A 53 9.04 8.14 12.53
CA GLN A 53 9.16 6.70 12.82
C GLN A 53 7.85 5.95 12.57
N VAL A 54 6.74 6.50 13.04
CA VAL A 54 5.40 5.91 12.84
C VAL A 54 5.02 5.94 11.36
N PHE A 55 5.32 7.03 10.67
CA PHE A 55 5.07 7.13 9.23
C PHE A 55 5.93 6.17 8.42
N ALA A 56 7.21 6.01 8.76
CA ALA A 56 8.09 5.02 8.12
C ALA A 56 7.55 3.59 8.31
N LEU A 57 7.02 3.28 9.50
CA LEU A 57 6.35 2.00 9.77
C LEU A 57 5.08 1.83 8.92
N ALA A 58 4.23 2.87 8.85
CA ALA A 58 3.05 2.85 8.00
C ALA A 58 3.40 2.69 6.51
N MET A 59 4.48 3.32 6.05
CA MET A 59 5.03 3.14 4.71
C MET A 59 5.49 1.70 4.46
N ALA A 60 6.17 1.09 5.43
CA ALA A 60 6.58 -0.31 5.33
C ALA A 60 5.35 -1.24 5.22
N ILE A 61 4.30 -0.99 6.01
CA ILE A 61 3.03 -1.73 5.93
C ILE A 61 2.38 -1.54 4.55
N ALA A 62 2.34 -0.31 4.03
CA ALA A 62 1.77 0.01 2.72
C ALA A 62 2.51 -0.68 1.55
N ILE A 63 3.76 -1.09 1.73
CA ILE A 63 4.54 -1.81 0.71
C ILE A 63 4.43 -3.33 0.92
N ILE A 64 4.69 -3.78 2.14
CA ILE A 64 4.78 -5.21 2.48
C ILE A 64 3.41 -5.89 2.34
N VAL A 65 2.33 -5.26 2.83
CA VAL A 65 1.00 -5.87 2.83
C VAL A 65 0.47 -6.07 1.40
N PRO A 66 0.49 -5.08 0.49
CA PRO A 66 0.09 -5.30 -0.89
C PRO A 66 0.99 -6.29 -1.60
N MET A 67 2.31 -6.27 -1.37
CA MET A 67 3.22 -7.24 -1.98
C MET A 67 2.88 -8.67 -1.56
N ALA A 68 2.74 -8.93 -0.26
CA ALA A 68 2.41 -10.24 0.27
C ALA A 68 1.03 -10.74 -0.19
N LEU A 69 0.01 -9.87 -0.16
CA LEU A 69 -1.33 -10.23 -0.65
C LEU A 69 -1.32 -10.51 -2.16
N THR A 70 -0.63 -9.67 -2.94
CA THR A 70 -0.56 -9.82 -4.40
C THR A 70 0.16 -11.11 -4.78
N THR A 71 1.27 -11.46 -4.11
CA THR A 71 2.00 -12.71 -4.39
C THR A 71 1.19 -13.95 -4.01
N VAL A 72 0.51 -13.96 -2.87
CA VAL A 72 -0.36 -15.07 -2.44
C VAL A 72 -1.54 -15.25 -3.39
N VAL A 73 -2.21 -14.17 -3.77
CA VAL A 73 -3.35 -14.22 -4.71
C VAL A 73 -2.89 -14.64 -6.10
N TYR A 74 -1.73 -14.14 -6.56
CA TYR A 74 -1.12 -14.54 -7.82
C TYR A 74 -0.79 -16.04 -7.83
N GLN A 75 -0.10 -16.55 -6.80
CA GLN A 75 0.21 -17.97 -6.68
C GLN A 75 -1.05 -18.83 -6.61
N ARG A 76 -2.10 -18.39 -5.90
CA ARG A 76 -3.39 -19.09 -5.88
C ARG A 76 -4.04 -19.15 -7.26
N LYS A 77 -4.09 -18.03 -7.99
CA LYS A 77 -4.66 -17.99 -9.35
C LYS A 77 -3.82 -18.74 -10.38
N PHE A 78 -2.50 -18.76 -10.22
CA PHE A 78 -1.58 -19.58 -11.01
C PHE A 78 -1.86 -21.07 -10.80
N ARG A 79 -2.03 -21.51 -9.55
CA ARG A 79 -2.33 -22.91 -9.21
C ARG A 79 -3.71 -23.38 -9.68
N GLN A 80 -4.64 -22.46 -9.88
CA GLN A 80 -5.97 -22.73 -10.43
C GLN A 80 -6.01 -22.75 -11.98
N GLY A 81 -4.88 -22.52 -12.66
CA GLY A 81 -4.81 -22.52 -14.14
C GLY A 81 -5.60 -21.40 -14.81
N ALA A 82 -6.11 -20.43 -14.05
CA ALA A 82 -6.99 -19.36 -14.53
C ALA A 82 -6.23 -18.10 -15.00
N LEU A 83 -4.90 -18.10 -14.93
CA LEU A 83 -4.08 -17.01 -15.46
C LEU A 83 -3.87 -17.24 -16.96
N GLN A 84 -4.57 -16.46 -17.77
CA GLN A 84 -4.31 -16.33 -19.21
C GLN A 84 -2.89 -15.76 -19.39
N ILE A 85 -1.93 -16.69 -19.57
CA ILE A 85 -0.64 -16.40 -20.18
C ILE A 85 -1.01 -15.97 -21.60
N VAL A 86 -0.99 -14.66 -21.82
CA VAL A 86 -0.98 -14.12 -23.18
C VAL A 86 0.42 -14.33 -23.71
#